data_AF-A0A7J5EXH0-F1
#
_entry.id   AF-A0A7J5EXH0-F1
#
_cell.length_a   1.000
_cell.length_b   1.000
_cell.length_c   1.000
_cell.angle_alpha   90.00
_cell.angle_beta   90.00
_cell.angle_gamma   90.00
#
_symmetry.space_group_name_H-M   'P 1'
#
loop_
_entity.id
_entity.type
_entity.pdbx_description
1 polymer ?
#
loop_
_entity_poly.entity_id
_entity_poly.type
_entity_poly.pdbx_seq_one_letter_code
_entity_poly.pdbx_strand_id
1 'polypeptide(L)'
;MRRWWIVAVGLIIAIGAVALGVRYRAREVWRPSVVVVPAGTFRASILCDVGFDRGCWLSDRPPEGKGRWRVTVWLDAFWADAGQVTREQYESCRKSGACRGMQDPPNELARCNASSLAWVTFDDARAYCASRGWRLPTPDEFERMARWTDGRRFAWGDRGSPSPCDRRPTPEGIRDLNLFGEWVAAPTGEGGNQGYPRSYDFRPFTDGTSPFRCVRSLRSGPNAGKAVVWPQQDDPWLLGGPDL
;
A
#
# COMPACT_ATOMS: atom_id res chain seq x y z
N MET A 1 53.38 -10.72 30.06
CA MET A 1 52.94 -9.89 28.91
C MET A 1 51.82 -10.51 28.05
N ARG A 2 51.20 -11.64 28.42
CA ARG A 2 50.34 -12.43 27.50
C ARG A 2 48.82 -12.35 27.78
N ARG A 3 48.36 -11.45 28.65
CA ARG A 3 46.93 -11.31 29.04
C ARG A 3 46.25 -10.01 28.56
N TRP A 4 47.03 -8.98 28.22
CA TRP A 4 46.51 -7.69 27.75
C TRP A 4 45.82 -7.76 26.39
N TRP A 5 46.30 -8.61 25.48
CA TRP A 5 45.69 -8.77 24.15
C TRP A 5 44.30 -9.42 24.22
N ILE A 6 44.07 -10.35 25.16
CA ILE A 6 42.76 -11.01 25.35
C ILE A 6 41.73 -10.00 25.83
N VAL A 7 42.11 -9.13 26.77
CA VAL A 7 41.24 -8.05 27.28
C VAL A 7 40.95 -7.02 26.18
N ALA A 8 41.96 -6.64 25.39
CA ALA A 8 41.78 -5.70 24.28
C ALA A 8 40.86 -6.26 23.17
N VAL A 9 41.03 -7.53 22.79
CA VAL A 9 40.16 -8.20 21.80
C VAL A 9 38.73 -8.32 22.33
N GLY A 10 38.55 -8.68 23.60
CA GLY A 10 37.23 -8.73 24.24
C GLY A 10 36.51 -7.38 24.24
N LEU A 11 37.24 -6.29 24.52
CA LEU A 11 36.69 -4.93 24.52
C LEU A 11 36.26 -4.48 23.11
N ILE A 12 37.06 -4.79 22.09
CA ILE A 12 36.77 -4.45 20.69
C ILE A 12 35.52 -5.20 20.20
N ILE A 13 35.39 -6.49 20.52
CA ILE A 13 34.21 -7.28 20.17
C ILE A 13 32.96 -6.73 20.87
N ALA A 14 33.06 -6.39 22.16
CA ALA A 14 31.95 -5.82 22.92
C ALA A 14 31.51 -4.45 22.37
N ILE A 15 32.45 -3.55 22.08
CA ILE A 15 32.17 -2.25 21.47
C ILE A 15 31.55 -2.42 20.07
N GLY A 16 32.08 -3.34 19.26
CA GLY A 16 31.54 -3.68 17.94
C GLY A 16 30.11 -4.20 18.02
N ALA A 17 29.80 -5.08 18.96
CA ALA A 17 28.45 -5.62 19.17
C ALA A 17 27.46 -4.56 19.66
N VAL A 18 27.88 -3.67 20.58
CA VAL A 18 27.07 -2.53 21.03
C VAL A 18 26.83 -1.54 19.89
N ALA A 19 27.84 -1.21 19.09
CA ALA A 19 27.71 -0.32 17.95
C ALA A 19 26.79 -0.91 16.86
N LEU A 20 26.87 -2.22 16.60
CA LEU A 20 25.94 -2.92 15.71
C LEU A 20 24.51 -2.89 16.28
N GLY A 21 24.34 -3.17 17.56
CA GLY A 21 23.04 -3.17 18.24
C GLY A 21 22.38 -1.78 18.26
N VAL A 22 23.15 -0.72 18.51
CA VAL A 22 22.69 0.67 18.45
C VAL A 22 22.32 1.07 17.03
N ARG A 23 23.12 0.69 16.02
CA ARG A 23 22.80 0.93 14.60
C ARG A 23 21.55 0.18 14.15
N TYR A 24 21.37 -1.06 14.60
CA TYR A 24 20.20 -1.87 14.28
C TYR A 24 18.93 -1.27 14.91
N ARG A 25 18.98 -0.92 16.20
CA ARG A 25 17.87 -0.22 16.87
C ARG A 25 17.59 1.16 16.27
N ALA A 26 18.61 1.92 15.88
CA ALA A 26 18.41 3.21 15.23
C ALA A 26 17.69 3.08 13.88
N ARG A 27 17.96 2.01 13.11
CA ARG A 27 17.25 1.72 11.85
C ARG A 27 15.79 1.30 12.05
N GLU A 28 15.47 0.63 13.15
CA GLU A 28 14.07 0.30 13.50
C GLU A 28 13.30 1.55 13.96
N VAL A 29 13.95 2.47 14.69
CA VAL A 29 13.35 3.72 15.19
C VAL A 29 13.11 4.77 14.09
N TRP A 30 13.89 4.76 13.01
CA TRP A 30 13.81 5.76 11.92
C TRP A 30 12.95 5.35 10.71
N ARG A 31 12.05 4.37 10.84
CA ARG A 31 11.10 4.09 9.76
C ARG A 31 9.97 5.12 9.81
N PRO A 32 9.77 5.93 8.75
CA PRO A 32 8.67 6.88 8.75
C PRO A 32 7.34 6.12 8.87
N SER A 33 6.46 6.64 9.73
CA SER A 33 5.08 6.19 9.85
C SER A 33 4.23 6.68 8.67
N VAL A 34 4.69 7.72 7.98
CA VAL A 34 4.01 8.37 6.85
C VAL A 34 4.99 8.61 5.69
N VAL A 35 4.58 8.30 4.46
CA VAL A 35 5.30 8.57 3.22
C VAL A 35 4.60 9.67 2.43
N VAL A 36 5.37 10.56 1.78
CA VAL A 36 4.86 11.48 0.77
C VAL A 36 4.89 10.77 -0.58
N VAL A 37 3.73 10.63 -1.20
CA VAL A 37 3.63 10.21 -2.60
C VAL A 37 3.59 11.48 -3.46
N PRO A 38 4.61 11.74 -4.29
CA PRO A 38 4.69 12.96 -5.09
C PRO A 38 3.68 12.93 -6.23
N ALA A 39 3.24 14.13 -6.60
CA ALA A 39 2.37 14.34 -7.76
C ALA A 39 3.10 13.92 -9.03
N GLY A 40 2.36 13.41 -9.99
CA GLY A 40 2.92 13.08 -11.29
C GLY A 40 2.08 12.09 -12.07
N THR A 41 2.58 11.75 -13.25
CA THR A 41 2.01 10.69 -14.06
C THR A 41 2.41 9.32 -13.53
N PHE A 42 1.53 8.35 -13.72
CA PHE A 42 1.88 6.94 -13.57
C PHE A 42 1.10 6.05 -14.52
N ARG A 43 1.69 4.87 -14.76
CA ARG A 43 1.11 3.78 -15.55
C ARG A 43 0.08 3.05 -14.70
N ALA A 44 -1.19 3.27 -15.01
CA ALA A 44 -2.32 2.71 -14.29
C ALA A 44 -3.10 1.72 -15.16
N SER A 45 -3.78 0.79 -14.52
CA SER A 45 -4.80 -0.02 -15.17
C SER A 45 -6.06 0.80 -15.39
N ILE A 46 -6.76 0.52 -16.49
CA ILE A 46 -8.12 1.02 -16.69
C ILE A 46 -9.04 0.33 -15.67
N LEU A 47 -9.90 1.10 -15.00
CA LEU A 47 -10.93 0.58 -14.09
C LEU A 47 -12.30 0.96 -14.63
N CYS A 48 -12.99 -0.04 -15.17
CA CYS A 48 -14.30 0.10 -15.79
C CYS A 48 -15.25 -0.93 -15.21
N ASP A 49 -15.88 -0.51 -14.13
CA ASP A 49 -16.87 -1.28 -13.41
C ASP A 49 -17.87 -0.31 -12.76
N VAL A 50 -18.89 -0.84 -12.10
CA VAL A 50 -19.88 -0.06 -11.38
C VAL A 50 -19.17 0.82 -10.34
N GLY A 51 -19.29 2.15 -10.49
CA GLY A 51 -18.63 3.12 -9.61
C GLY A 51 -17.19 3.47 -9.97
N PHE A 52 -16.64 2.91 -11.05
CA PHE A 52 -15.32 3.25 -11.57
C PHE A 52 -15.42 3.76 -13.01
N ASP A 53 -14.92 4.97 -13.22
CA ASP A 53 -14.79 5.56 -14.56
C ASP A 53 -13.36 6.06 -14.76
N ARG A 54 -12.40 5.13 -14.71
CA ARG A 54 -10.99 5.44 -14.98
C ARG A 54 -10.63 4.98 -16.38
N GLY A 55 -10.78 5.89 -17.34
CA GLY A 55 -10.34 5.68 -18.72
C GLY A 55 -11.23 4.70 -19.48
N CYS A 56 -12.52 4.63 -19.18
CA CYS A 56 -13.42 3.65 -19.80
C CYS A 56 -13.68 3.88 -21.27
N TRP A 57 -13.69 5.14 -21.70
CA TRP A 57 -13.69 5.50 -23.11
C TRP A 57 -12.41 5.09 -23.85
N LEU A 58 -11.35 4.70 -23.13
CA LEU A 58 -10.14 4.13 -23.73
C LEU A 58 -10.16 2.60 -23.76
N SER A 59 -11.11 1.96 -23.09
CA SER A 59 -11.20 0.49 -22.95
C SER A 59 -11.80 -0.22 -24.17
N ASP A 60 -12.34 0.53 -25.14
CA ASP A 60 -12.85 -0.02 -26.40
C ASP A 60 -11.78 -0.83 -27.12
N ARG A 61 -12.18 -1.96 -27.73
CA ARG A 61 -11.28 -2.87 -28.43
C ARG A 61 -10.65 -2.13 -29.63
N PRO A 62 -9.35 -1.82 -29.61
CA PRO A 62 -8.62 -1.34 -30.79
C PRO A 62 -8.40 -2.53 -31.76
N PRO A 63 -7.80 -2.33 -32.94
CA PRO A 63 -7.57 -3.41 -33.92
C PRO A 63 -6.99 -4.67 -33.28
N GLU A 64 -7.34 -5.84 -33.83
CA GLU A 64 -7.00 -7.16 -33.27
C GLU A 64 -5.56 -7.20 -32.73
N GLY A 65 -5.45 -7.52 -31.43
CA GLY A 65 -4.16 -7.69 -30.75
C GLY A 65 -3.61 -6.47 -30.00
N LYS A 66 -4.25 -5.29 -30.03
CA LYS A 66 -3.71 -4.07 -29.38
C LYS A 66 -4.54 -3.49 -28.23
N GLY A 67 -5.28 -4.29 -27.46
CA GLY A 67 -6.19 -3.83 -26.38
C GLY A 67 -5.62 -2.71 -25.48
N ARG A 68 -6.32 -1.58 -25.39
CA ARG A 68 -6.03 -0.52 -24.40
C ARG A 68 -6.67 -0.92 -23.07
N TRP A 69 -5.93 -1.68 -22.27
CA TRP A 69 -6.32 -2.06 -20.88
C TRP A 69 -5.52 -1.30 -19.82
N ARG A 70 -4.72 -0.35 -20.29
CA ARG A 70 -3.69 0.38 -19.58
C ARG A 70 -3.84 1.84 -19.96
N VAL A 71 -3.56 2.73 -19.01
CA VAL A 71 -3.73 4.18 -19.17
C VAL A 71 -2.65 4.91 -18.39
N THR A 72 -2.13 6.00 -18.94
CA THR A 72 -1.33 6.94 -18.14
C THR A 72 -2.28 7.93 -17.49
N VAL A 73 -2.17 8.12 -16.18
CA VAL A 73 -2.98 9.07 -15.43
C VAL A 73 -2.09 10.01 -14.65
N TRP A 74 -2.58 11.22 -14.39
CA TRP A 74 -1.99 12.16 -13.43
C TRP A 74 -2.69 12.02 -12.09
N LEU A 75 -1.90 11.98 -11.00
CA LEU A 75 -2.42 12.03 -9.64
C LEU A 75 -1.68 13.12 -8.85
N ASP A 76 -2.43 13.88 -8.08
CA ASP A 76 -1.87 14.89 -7.18
C ASP A 76 -1.12 14.24 -6.01
N ALA A 77 -0.23 14.99 -5.39
CA ALA A 77 0.54 14.51 -4.25
C ALA A 77 -0.37 14.26 -3.03
N PHE A 78 0.00 13.26 -2.22
CA PHE A 78 -0.70 12.92 -0.99
C PHE A 78 0.24 12.33 0.05
N TRP A 79 -0.20 12.33 1.31
CA TRP A 79 0.44 11.63 2.41
C TRP A 79 -0.22 10.27 2.59
N ALA A 80 0.56 9.23 2.86
CA ALA A 80 0.05 7.89 3.12
C ALA A 80 0.70 7.30 4.37
N ASP A 81 -0.05 6.55 5.17
CA ASP A 81 0.60 5.67 6.13
C ASP A 81 1.56 4.73 5.41
N ALA A 82 2.77 4.64 5.93
CA ALA A 82 3.80 3.80 5.37
C ALA A 82 3.49 2.31 5.52
N GLY A 83 2.59 1.92 6.44
CA GLY A 83 2.12 0.54 6.63
C GLY A 83 0.65 0.52 6.98
N GLN A 84 0.08 -0.67 7.09
CA GLN A 84 -1.30 -0.84 7.53
C GLN A 84 -1.44 -0.54 9.03
N VAL A 85 -2.63 -0.10 9.45
CA VAL A 85 -2.92 0.25 10.84
C VAL A 85 -2.71 -0.97 11.73
N THR A 86 -1.93 -0.80 12.80
CA THR A 86 -1.64 -1.90 13.73
C THR A 86 -2.78 -2.08 14.74
N ARG A 87 -2.85 -3.26 15.35
CA ARG A 87 -3.80 -3.52 16.43
C ARG A 87 -3.65 -2.53 17.58
N GLU A 88 -2.42 -2.19 17.97
CA GLU A 88 -2.13 -1.25 19.07
C GLU A 88 -2.62 0.17 18.76
N GLN A 89 -2.43 0.61 17.52
CA GLN A 89 -2.92 1.91 17.05
C GLN A 89 -4.46 1.94 17.11
N TYR A 90 -5.11 0.88 16.63
CA TYR A 90 -6.56 0.78 16.64
C TYR A 90 -7.14 0.70 18.07
N GLU A 91 -6.52 -0.06 18.97
CA GLU A 91 -6.91 -0.12 20.38
C GLU A 91 -6.83 1.25 21.06
N SER A 92 -5.85 2.08 20.69
CA SER A 92 -5.76 3.44 21.19
C SER A 92 -6.97 4.29 20.75
N CYS A 93 -7.43 4.13 19.50
CA CYS A 93 -8.66 4.75 19.01
C CYS A 93 -9.93 4.20 19.69
N ARG A 94 -9.96 2.92 20.05
CA ARG A 94 -11.06 2.33 20.82
C ARG A 94 -11.13 2.90 22.24
N LYS A 95 -9.98 3.03 22.91
CA LYS A 95 -9.88 3.60 24.26
C LYS A 95 -10.28 5.07 24.31
N SER A 96 -10.06 5.83 23.24
CA SER A 96 -10.56 7.22 23.14
C SER A 96 -12.06 7.31 22.82
N GLY A 97 -12.72 6.19 22.53
CA GLY A 97 -14.14 6.13 22.15
C GLY A 97 -14.43 6.50 20.69
N ALA A 98 -13.40 6.81 19.89
CA ALA A 98 -13.56 7.21 18.49
C ALA A 98 -13.73 6.02 17.54
N CYS A 99 -13.23 4.84 17.91
CA CYS A 99 -13.35 3.60 17.14
C CYS A 99 -14.12 2.52 17.90
N ARG A 100 -14.76 1.61 17.17
CA ARG A 100 -15.48 0.45 17.72
C ARG A 100 -15.10 -0.80 16.95
N GLY A 101 -15.41 -1.96 17.52
CA GLY A 101 -15.18 -3.24 16.88
C GLY A 101 -13.70 -3.59 16.67
N MET A 102 -13.40 -4.87 16.61
CA MET A 102 -12.20 -5.39 15.96
C MET A 102 -12.50 -6.86 15.72
N GLN A 103 -12.24 -7.33 14.51
CA GLN A 103 -12.55 -8.70 14.12
C GLN A 103 -11.27 -9.53 14.10
N ASP A 104 -11.45 -10.84 14.11
CA ASP A 104 -10.39 -11.75 13.76
C ASP A 104 -10.20 -11.79 12.23
N PRO A 105 -8.98 -12.07 11.74
CA PRO A 105 -8.74 -12.24 10.33
C PRO A 105 -9.62 -13.33 9.71
N PRO A 106 -9.99 -13.20 8.42
CA PRO A 106 -11.03 -14.01 7.81
C PRO A 106 -10.59 -15.46 7.49
N ASN A 107 -9.30 -15.76 7.48
CA ASN A 107 -8.77 -17.09 7.15
C ASN A 107 -7.33 -17.31 7.66
N GLU A 108 -6.83 -18.54 7.58
CA GLU A 108 -5.50 -18.91 8.06
C GLU A 108 -4.35 -18.21 7.32
N LEU A 109 -4.50 -17.95 6.02
CA LEU A 109 -3.52 -17.17 5.27
C LEU A 109 -3.37 -15.77 5.90
N ALA A 110 -4.49 -15.11 6.23
CA ALA A 110 -4.52 -13.82 6.89
C ALA A 110 -3.99 -13.89 8.34
N ARG A 111 -3.97 -15.08 8.97
CA ARG A 111 -3.48 -15.28 10.34
C ARG A 111 -2.01 -14.95 10.52
N CYS A 112 -1.20 -15.08 9.46
CA CYS A 112 0.21 -14.67 9.48
C CYS A 112 0.43 -13.21 9.91
N ASN A 113 -0.52 -12.31 9.60
CA ASN A 113 -0.43 -10.90 9.95
C ASN A 113 -1.45 -10.47 11.03
N ALA A 114 -2.25 -11.42 11.50
CA ALA A 114 -3.31 -11.19 12.48
C ALA A 114 -2.84 -10.52 13.74
N SER A 115 -1.70 -10.93 14.27
CA SER A 115 -1.23 -10.46 15.58
C SER A 115 -0.83 -8.98 15.55
N SER A 116 -0.40 -8.45 14.40
CA SER A 116 0.11 -7.08 14.28
C SER A 116 -0.85 -6.08 13.64
N LEU A 117 -1.77 -6.53 12.78
CA LEU A 117 -2.64 -5.62 12.02
C LEU A 117 -4.03 -5.51 12.63
N ALA A 118 -4.66 -4.35 12.47
CA ALA A 118 -6.06 -4.15 12.79
C ALA A 118 -6.93 -4.73 11.66
N TRP A 119 -7.76 -5.69 12.02
CA TRP A 119 -8.76 -6.28 11.14
C TRP A 119 -10.11 -5.69 11.55
N VAL A 120 -10.69 -4.88 10.67
CA VAL A 120 -11.93 -4.16 10.96
C VAL A 120 -12.89 -4.15 9.76
N THR A 121 -14.15 -3.79 10.01
CA THR A 121 -15.13 -3.52 8.96
C THR A 121 -14.76 -2.26 8.17
N PHE A 122 -15.31 -2.11 6.98
CA PHE A 122 -15.09 -0.91 6.16
C PHE A 122 -15.49 0.38 6.91
N ASP A 123 -16.64 0.38 7.57
CA ASP A 123 -17.12 1.57 8.31
C ASP A 123 -16.23 1.91 9.49
N ASP A 124 -15.73 0.90 10.22
CA ASP A 124 -14.77 1.05 11.31
C ASP A 124 -13.42 1.61 10.81
N ALA A 125 -12.92 1.12 9.67
CA ALA A 125 -11.71 1.65 9.04
C ALA A 125 -11.89 3.12 8.63
N ARG A 126 -13.05 3.46 8.05
CA ARG A 126 -13.40 4.82 7.65
C ARG A 126 -13.51 5.74 8.86
N ALA A 127 -14.12 5.28 9.94
CA ALA A 127 -14.23 6.01 11.21
C ALA A 127 -12.84 6.25 11.84
N TYR A 128 -11.96 5.24 11.85
CA TYR A 128 -10.59 5.38 12.31
C TYR A 128 -9.86 6.48 11.53
N CYS A 129 -9.86 6.40 10.19
CA CYS A 129 -9.16 7.41 9.37
C CYS A 129 -9.75 8.80 9.58
N ALA A 130 -11.08 8.92 9.70
CA ALA A 130 -11.74 10.20 9.98
C ALA A 130 -11.35 10.77 11.35
N SER A 131 -11.21 9.94 12.39
CA SER A 131 -10.85 10.38 13.75
C SER A 131 -9.50 11.09 13.84
N ARG A 132 -8.57 10.77 12.92
CA ARG A 132 -7.25 11.40 12.78
C ARG A 132 -7.22 12.53 11.73
N GLY A 133 -8.36 12.85 11.11
CA GLY A 133 -8.48 13.86 10.04
C GLY A 133 -7.98 13.41 8.66
N TRP A 134 -7.98 12.11 8.41
CA TRP A 134 -7.53 11.47 7.17
C TRP A 134 -8.69 10.66 6.57
N ARG A 135 -8.44 9.89 5.51
CA ARG A 135 -9.44 9.00 4.88
C ARG A 135 -8.79 7.71 4.38
N LEU A 136 -9.62 6.74 4.00
CA LEU A 136 -9.16 5.59 3.22
C LEU A 136 -8.60 6.05 1.85
N PRO A 137 -7.60 5.36 1.29
CA PRO A 137 -7.07 5.63 -0.05
C PRO A 137 -8.15 5.48 -1.11
N THR A 138 -8.12 6.32 -2.14
CA THR A 138 -8.89 6.03 -3.36
C THR A 138 -8.26 4.83 -4.09
N PRO A 139 -8.99 4.20 -5.01
CA PRO A 139 -8.41 3.24 -5.95
C PRO A 139 -7.17 3.76 -6.71
N ASP A 140 -7.15 5.06 -7.04
CA ASP A 140 -6.02 5.69 -7.73
C ASP A 140 -4.79 5.83 -6.83
N GLU A 141 -4.97 6.31 -5.60
CA GLU A 141 -3.90 6.45 -4.63
C GLU A 141 -3.35 5.09 -4.21
N PHE A 142 -4.23 4.09 -4.08
CA PHE A 142 -3.86 2.72 -3.81
C PHE A 142 -2.95 2.15 -4.91
N GLU A 143 -3.37 2.21 -6.17
CA GLU A 143 -2.56 1.69 -7.27
C GLU A 143 -1.25 2.47 -7.41
N ARG A 144 -1.28 3.79 -7.18
CA ARG A 144 -0.08 4.62 -7.14
C ARG A 144 0.90 4.16 -6.07
N MET A 145 0.45 3.85 -4.86
CA MET A 145 1.30 3.33 -3.79
C MET A 145 1.84 1.93 -4.10
N ALA A 146 1.04 1.10 -4.74
CA ALA A 146 1.42 -0.27 -5.07
C ALA A 146 2.42 -0.31 -6.24
N ARG A 147 2.16 0.40 -7.34
CA ARG A 147 2.91 0.27 -8.60
C ARG A 147 3.86 1.43 -8.87
N TRP A 148 3.84 2.46 -8.04
CA TRP A 148 4.60 3.68 -8.22
C TRP A 148 4.47 4.27 -9.64
N THR A 149 5.57 4.71 -10.27
CA THR A 149 5.60 5.30 -11.63
C THR A 149 5.88 4.27 -12.72
N ASP A 150 6.55 3.15 -12.40
CA ASP A 150 7.13 2.24 -13.39
C ASP A 150 6.12 1.21 -13.94
N GLY A 151 5.00 1.01 -13.24
CA GLY A 151 3.96 0.08 -13.66
C GLY A 151 4.31 -1.38 -13.38
N ARG A 152 5.22 -1.64 -12.44
CA ARG A 152 5.60 -2.99 -11.98
C ARG A 152 4.40 -3.91 -11.74
N ARG A 153 4.60 -5.21 -11.93
CA ARG A 153 3.56 -6.25 -11.77
C ARG A 153 3.12 -6.42 -10.33
N PHE A 154 4.11 -6.46 -9.42
CA PHE A 154 3.88 -6.51 -7.98
C PHE A 154 4.51 -5.33 -7.27
N ALA A 155 4.02 -5.00 -6.07
CA ALA A 155 4.52 -3.85 -5.34
C ALA A 155 6.02 -3.86 -5.03
N TRP A 156 6.59 -5.07 -4.88
CA TRP A 156 8.03 -5.32 -4.70
C TRP A 156 8.78 -5.63 -6.00
N GLY A 157 8.16 -5.44 -7.17
CA GLY A 157 8.73 -5.70 -8.50
C GLY A 157 8.30 -7.02 -9.13
N ASP A 158 8.95 -7.42 -10.21
CA ASP A 158 8.48 -8.48 -11.13
C ASP A 158 8.89 -9.91 -10.77
N ARG A 159 9.67 -10.10 -9.70
CA ARG A 159 10.24 -11.40 -9.31
C ARG A 159 9.79 -11.84 -7.92
N GLY A 160 9.47 -13.13 -7.82
CA GLY A 160 9.14 -13.83 -6.59
C GLY A 160 7.63 -13.93 -6.38
N SER A 161 7.13 -15.16 -6.29
CA SER A 161 5.79 -15.40 -5.76
C SER A 161 5.78 -14.92 -4.30
N PRO A 162 4.93 -13.96 -3.92
CA PRO A 162 4.86 -13.54 -2.54
C PRO A 162 4.38 -14.69 -1.68
N SER A 163 5.07 -14.96 -0.58
CA SER A 163 4.41 -15.64 0.52
C SER A 163 3.27 -14.73 1.02
N PRO A 164 2.09 -15.27 1.39
CA PRO A 164 1.03 -14.48 2.03
C PRO A 164 1.51 -13.70 3.25
N CYS A 165 2.58 -14.16 3.88
CA CYS A 165 3.15 -13.61 5.10
C CYS A 165 4.34 -12.66 4.80
N ASP A 166 4.67 -12.44 3.53
CA ASP A 166 5.75 -11.55 3.12
C ASP A 166 5.30 -10.08 3.18
N ARG A 167 6.05 -9.25 3.91
CA ARG A 167 5.76 -7.82 4.11
C ARG A 167 6.83 -6.96 3.45
N ARG A 168 7.15 -7.27 2.20
CA ARG A 168 8.22 -6.53 1.49
C ARG A 168 7.79 -5.07 1.35
N PRO A 169 8.65 -4.12 1.77
CA PRO A 169 8.43 -2.73 1.42
C PRO A 169 8.64 -2.55 -0.09
N THR A 170 7.93 -1.59 -0.67
CA THR A 170 8.35 -1.01 -1.95
C THR A 170 9.68 -0.27 -1.76
N PRO A 171 10.46 -0.02 -2.82
CA PRO A 171 11.62 0.88 -2.78
C PRO A 171 11.30 2.26 -2.18
N GLU A 172 10.05 2.71 -2.32
CA GLU A 172 9.55 3.99 -1.84
C GLU A 172 9.09 3.95 -0.36
N GLY A 173 9.18 2.78 0.29
CA GLY A 173 8.97 2.63 1.73
C GLY A 173 7.53 2.35 2.14
N ILE A 174 6.63 2.12 1.19
CA ILE A 174 5.28 1.61 1.46
C ILE A 174 5.38 0.12 1.84
N ARG A 175 4.72 -0.28 2.92
CA ARG A 175 4.77 -1.62 3.53
C ARG A 175 3.39 -2.26 3.57
N ASP A 176 3.39 -3.53 3.95
CA ASP A 176 2.21 -4.35 4.15
C ASP A 176 1.34 -4.43 2.88
N LEU A 177 1.98 -4.30 1.73
CA LEU A 177 1.40 -4.58 0.42
C LEU A 177 1.55 -6.09 0.21
N ASN A 178 0.60 -6.86 0.76
CA ASN A 178 0.65 -8.32 0.84
C ASN A 178 -0.47 -8.95 -0.01
N LEU A 179 -0.61 -10.27 0.03
CA LEU A 179 -1.65 -10.99 -0.75
C LEU A 179 -3.08 -10.65 -0.31
N PHE A 180 -3.27 -10.04 0.86
CA PHE A 180 -4.60 -9.65 1.32
C PHE A 180 -4.88 -8.23 0.86
N GLY A 181 -6.05 -8.02 0.26
CA GLY A 181 -6.48 -6.67 -0.05
C GLY A 181 -6.69 -5.83 1.20
N GLU A 182 -6.62 -4.52 1.02
CA GLU A 182 -6.89 -3.53 2.05
C GLU A 182 -8.09 -2.68 1.68
N TRP A 183 -8.76 -2.09 2.67
CA TRP A 183 -9.87 -1.19 2.41
C TRP A 183 -9.44 0.03 1.59
N VAL A 184 -10.16 0.28 0.48
CA VAL A 184 -10.07 1.50 -0.32
C VAL A 184 -11.44 2.18 -0.37
N ALA A 185 -11.47 3.50 -0.55
CA ALA A 185 -12.69 4.29 -0.66
C ALA A 185 -13.36 4.12 -2.05
N ALA A 186 -13.74 2.89 -2.40
CA ALA A 186 -14.49 2.59 -3.62
C ALA A 186 -16.00 2.78 -3.39
N PRO A 187 -16.77 3.31 -4.37
CA PRO A 187 -18.22 3.51 -4.23
C PRO A 187 -19.02 2.24 -3.97
N THR A 188 -18.46 1.08 -4.34
CA THR A 188 -19.04 -0.25 -4.18
C THR A 188 -18.63 -0.96 -2.88
N GLY A 189 -17.88 -0.30 -1.99
CA GLY A 189 -17.41 -0.91 -0.73
C GLY A 189 -16.27 -1.91 -0.93
N GLU A 190 -15.52 -1.77 -2.02
CA GLU A 190 -14.42 -2.67 -2.38
C GLU A 190 -13.12 -2.40 -1.61
N GLY A 191 -12.32 -3.45 -1.47
CA GLY A 191 -10.92 -3.38 -1.08
C GLY A 191 -10.03 -3.60 -2.31
N GLY A 192 -8.86 -2.98 -2.33
CA GLY A 192 -7.87 -3.21 -3.37
C GLY A 192 -7.03 -4.44 -3.02
N ASN A 193 -6.98 -5.46 -3.89
CA ASN A 193 -6.07 -6.61 -3.72
C ASN A 193 -4.73 -6.36 -4.39
N GLN A 194 -3.65 -6.77 -3.71
CA GLN A 194 -2.29 -6.40 -4.11
C GLN A 194 -1.43 -7.56 -4.62
N GLY A 195 -1.99 -8.77 -4.76
CA GLY A 195 -1.13 -9.94 -4.87
C GLY A 195 -1.60 -11.14 -5.68
N TYR A 196 -2.83 -11.21 -6.18
CA TYR A 196 -3.22 -12.38 -6.97
C TYR A 196 -4.38 -12.15 -7.97
N PRO A 197 -4.12 -12.14 -9.30
CA PRO A 197 -2.82 -12.24 -9.98
C PRO A 197 -1.97 -10.94 -10.07
N ARG A 198 -2.50 -9.73 -9.77
CA ARG A 198 -1.76 -8.45 -9.95
C ARG A 198 -2.02 -7.42 -8.83
N SER A 199 -1.16 -6.41 -8.69
CA SER A 199 -1.25 -5.38 -7.62
C SER A 199 -2.31 -4.28 -7.84
N TYR A 200 -3.36 -4.55 -8.59
CA TYR A 200 -4.43 -3.59 -8.91
C TYR A 200 -5.80 -4.26 -9.04
N ASP A 201 -5.96 -5.49 -8.55
CA ASP A 201 -7.23 -6.20 -8.66
C ASP A 201 -8.20 -5.69 -7.58
N PHE A 202 -9.14 -4.84 -7.98
CA PHE A 202 -10.28 -4.45 -7.15
C PHE A 202 -11.32 -5.58 -7.18
N ARG A 203 -11.80 -6.00 -6.00
CA ARG A 203 -12.86 -7.00 -5.91
C ARG A 203 -13.87 -6.58 -4.84
N PRO A 204 -15.17 -6.83 -5.07
CA PRO A 204 -16.19 -6.79 -4.02
C PRO A 204 -15.73 -7.63 -2.83
N PHE A 205 -15.45 -6.97 -1.71
CA PHE A 205 -15.29 -7.66 -0.45
C PHE A 205 -16.70 -7.92 0.07
N THR A 206 -17.21 -9.12 -0.18
CA THR A 206 -18.47 -9.58 0.41
C THR A 206 -18.25 -9.76 1.91
N ASP A 207 -18.68 -8.77 2.70
CA ASP A 207 -18.92 -8.81 4.14
C ASP A 207 -17.79 -9.39 5.00
N GLY A 208 -16.57 -8.90 4.75
CA GLY A 208 -15.37 -9.31 5.47
C GLY A 208 -14.82 -8.25 6.41
N THR A 209 -13.78 -8.67 7.13
CA THR A 209 -12.82 -7.78 7.78
C THR A 209 -11.57 -7.68 6.93
N SER A 210 -10.94 -6.51 6.88
CA SER A 210 -9.70 -6.30 6.11
C SER A 210 -8.79 -5.32 6.85
N PRO A 211 -7.46 -5.44 6.69
CA PRO A 211 -6.55 -4.38 7.10
C PRO A 211 -6.77 -3.13 6.25
N PHE A 212 -6.22 -2.01 6.71
CA PHE A 212 -6.38 -0.75 6.03
C PHE A 212 -5.22 0.18 6.34
N ARG A 213 -5.11 1.22 5.54
CA ARG A 213 -4.24 2.36 5.78
C ARG A 213 -5.02 3.64 5.54
N CYS A 214 -4.51 4.76 6.02
CA CYS A 214 -5.12 6.04 5.73
C CYS A 214 -4.19 6.91 4.90
N VAL A 215 -4.80 7.78 4.11
CA VAL A 215 -4.14 8.81 3.31
C VAL A 215 -4.73 10.19 3.60
N ARG A 216 -3.98 11.22 3.24
CA ARG A 216 -4.41 12.61 3.27
C ARG A 216 -3.93 13.30 2.00
N SER A 217 -4.87 13.66 1.12
CA SER A 217 -4.56 14.48 -0.04
C SER A 217 -4.09 15.87 0.37
N LEU A 218 -3.18 16.43 -0.41
CA LEU A 218 -2.76 17.83 -0.25
C LEU A 218 -3.84 18.81 -0.71
N ARG A 219 -4.71 18.40 -1.64
CA ARG A 219 -5.88 19.16 -2.08
C ARG A 219 -7.15 18.57 -1.49
N SER A 220 -8.05 19.44 -1.01
CA SER A 220 -9.39 19.07 -0.55
C SER A 220 -10.42 19.17 -1.68
N GLY A 221 -11.54 18.46 -1.54
CA GLY A 221 -12.67 18.55 -2.46
C GLY A 221 -13.13 17.19 -3.01
N PRO A 222 -14.17 17.16 -3.86
CA PRO A 222 -14.79 15.93 -4.37
C PRO A 222 -13.87 15.11 -5.30
N ASN A 223 -12.76 15.71 -5.74
CA ASN A 223 -11.75 15.09 -6.61
C ASN A 223 -10.44 14.79 -5.87
N ALA A 224 -10.39 15.00 -4.55
CA ALA A 224 -9.20 14.68 -3.76
C ALA A 224 -8.84 13.20 -3.90
N GLY A 225 -7.62 12.93 -4.37
CA GLY A 225 -7.14 11.57 -4.61
C GLY A 225 -7.70 10.90 -5.86
N LYS A 226 -8.47 11.59 -6.70
CA LYS A 226 -8.90 11.05 -8.01
C LYS A 226 -7.84 11.35 -9.06
N ALA A 227 -7.43 10.34 -9.80
CA ALA A 227 -6.54 10.52 -10.94
C ALA A 227 -7.30 11.04 -12.16
N VAL A 228 -6.61 11.79 -13.02
CA VAL A 228 -7.13 12.27 -14.29
C VAL A 228 -6.37 11.60 -15.42
N VAL A 229 -7.07 11.10 -16.43
CA VAL A 229 -6.43 10.52 -17.61
C VAL A 229 -5.52 11.56 -18.27
N TRP A 230 -4.26 11.18 -18.46
CA TRP A 230 -3.27 12.06 -19.07
C TRP A 230 -3.60 12.26 -20.56
N PRO A 231 -3.51 13.47 -21.12
CA PRO A 231 -3.89 13.68 -22.52
C PRO A 231 -3.05 12.86 -23.50
N GLN A 232 -1.77 12.68 -23.22
CA GLN A 232 -0.85 11.89 -24.03
C GLN A 232 -0.91 10.41 -23.62
N GLN A 233 -1.22 9.53 -24.56
CA GLN A 233 -1.33 8.07 -24.36
C GLN A 233 -0.45 7.32 -25.36
N ASP A 234 0.80 7.77 -25.51
CA ASP A 234 1.79 7.29 -26.48
C ASP A 234 2.93 6.47 -25.85
N ASP A 235 2.91 6.24 -24.53
CA ASP A 235 3.86 5.36 -23.86
C ASP A 235 3.82 3.95 -24.50
N PRO A 236 4.98 3.38 -24.93
CA PRO A 236 5.05 2.04 -25.51
C PRO A 236 4.38 0.94 -24.68
N TRP A 237 4.35 1.09 -23.35
CA TRP A 237 3.64 0.20 -22.42
C TRP A 237 2.13 0.12 -22.70
N LEU A 238 1.51 1.25 -23.08
CA LEU A 238 0.09 1.35 -23.46
C LEU A 238 -0.17 0.67 -24.81
N LEU A 239 0.84 0.63 -25.68
CA LEU A 239 0.75 0.12 -27.05
C LEU A 239 1.09 -1.38 -27.15
N GLY A 240 1.03 -2.10 -26.04
CA GLY A 240 1.30 -3.54 -25.96
C GLY A 240 2.72 -3.90 -25.51
N GLY A 241 3.51 -2.94 -25.02
CA GLY A 241 4.81 -3.21 -24.40
C GLY A 241 4.69 -4.07 -23.12
N PRO A 242 5.80 -4.68 -22.66
CA PRO A 242 5.79 -5.49 -21.43
C PRO A 242 5.62 -4.61 -20.17
N ASP A 243 5.12 -5.20 -19.08
CA ASP A 243 5.33 -4.61 -17.75
C ASP A 243 6.85 -4.62 -17.44
N LEU A 244 7.35 -3.58 -16.77
CA LEU A 244 8.79 -3.42 -16.46
C LEU A 244 9.25 -4.34 -15.33
#